data_AF-S3EBP0-F1
#
_entry.id   AF-S3EBP0-F1
#
_cell.length_a   1.000
_cell.length_b   1.000
_cell.length_c   1.000
_cell.angle_alpha   90.00
_cell.angle_beta   90.00
_cell.angle_gamma   90.00
#
_symmetry.space_group_name_H-M   'P 1'
#
loop_
_entity.id
_entity.type
_entity.pdbx_description
1 polymer ?
#
loop_
_entity_poly.entity_id
_entity_poly.type
_entity_poly.pdbx_seq_one_letter_code
_entity_poly.pdbx_strand_id
1 'polypeptide(L)'
;MAEHQNNPNSGNFPIDYTMTTGSQNLVYSDDFMQFRIDVGENQRFEYEEEFISAAHEATAYANGRDAKVRFMFRVRAAMAAELDAMADAQIEAEEIARERAKNGVDEDAQKIEEERKKEEAEAQHNAQVRAREKEKSEAKAKELAKADENFHLSCKKFFDNTKKEDFPIPPRTGMSCPRKGCVRGNDLNVCHHDIQRLFKGQDLLRERLRWHPDRFQSGTHNQELAKEMFQLLQVIIG
;
A
#
# COMPACT_ATOMS: atom_id res chain seq x y z
N MET A 1 -38.53 -64.29 21.36
CA MET A 1 -38.73 -65.08 22.59
C MET A 1 -37.48 -64.94 23.41
N ALA A 2 -37.68 -64.77 24.72
CA ALA A 2 -36.69 -64.36 25.71
C ALA A 2 -35.59 -65.40 25.92
N GLU A 3 -34.39 -64.93 26.24
CA GLU A 3 -33.46 -65.66 27.10
C GLU A 3 -32.93 -64.70 28.18
N HIS A 4 -33.44 -64.94 29.38
CA HIS A 4 -32.92 -64.43 30.64
C HIS A 4 -31.55 -65.04 30.90
N GLN A 5 -30.56 -64.21 31.24
CA GLN A 5 -29.41 -64.66 32.02
C GLN A 5 -29.41 -63.94 33.36
N ASN A 6 -29.62 -64.73 34.40
CA ASN A 6 -29.38 -64.39 35.80
C ASN A 6 -27.88 -64.28 36.03
N ASN A 7 -27.43 -63.23 36.73
CA ASN A 7 -26.18 -63.31 37.50
C ASN A 7 -26.34 -62.54 38.83
N PRO A 8 -26.19 -63.22 39.98
CA PRO A 8 -26.30 -62.61 41.31
C PRO A 8 -24.93 -62.10 41.76
N ASN A 9 -24.83 -60.80 42.06
CA ASN A 9 -23.81 -60.35 42.99
C ASN A 9 -24.25 -59.07 43.70
N SER A 10 -24.82 -59.26 44.89
CA SER A 10 -25.08 -58.25 45.89
C SER A 10 -23.76 -57.89 46.60
N GLY A 11 -23.29 -56.66 46.41
CA GLY A 11 -22.23 -56.06 47.21
C GLY A 11 -22.68 -54.68 47.68
N ASN A 12 -22.63 -54.48 49.01
CA ASN A 12 -22.99 -53.27 49.75
C ASN A 12 -22.67 -51.95 49.03
N PHE A 13 -23.70 -51.12 48.83
CA PHE A 13 -23.54 -49.68 48.63
C PHE A 13 -23.59 -48.98 50.00
N PRO A 14 -22.64 -48.09 50.34
CA PRO A 14 -22.83 -47.17 51.45
C PRO A 14 -24.00 -46.23 51.13
N ILE A 15 -24.83 -45.98 52.15
CA ILE A 15 -26.00 -45.10 52.05
C ILE A 15 -25.50 -43.66 52.10
N ASP A 16 -25.41 -43.01 50.95
CA ASP A 16 -25.17 -41.57 50.88
C ASP A 16 -26.46 -40.81 51.22
N TYR A 17 -26.43 -40.05 52.31
CA TYR A 17 -27.49 -39.10 52.65
C TYR A 17 -27.18 -37.74 52.01
N THR A 18 -27.82 -37.44 50.89
CA THR A 18 -27.84 -36.10 50.31
C THR A 18 -28.95 -35.27 50.97
N MET A 19 -28.57 -34.25 51.74
CA MET A 19 -29.49 -33.20 52.18
C MET A 19 -29.25 -31.94 51.35
N THR A 20 -30.22 -31.61 50.51
CA THR A 20 -30.18 -30.45 49.62
C THR A 20 -30.76 -29.24 50.33
N THR A 21 -29.91 -28.29 50.74
CA THR A 21 -30.33 -26.92 51.04
C THR A 21 -29.33 -25.94 50.42
N GLY A 22 -29.79 -25.14 49.45
CA GLY A 22 -29.17 -23.88 49.03
C GLY A 22 -27.66 -23.88 48.80
N SER A 23 -27.24 -24.22 47.58
CA SER A 23 -25.97 -23.85 46.93
C SER A 23 -24.64 -24.20 47.62
N GLN A 24 -24.55 -25.24 48.45
CA GLN A 24 -23.28 -25.85 48.85
C GLN A 24 -23.47 -27.37 49.08
N ASN A 25 -22.84 -28.21 48.25
CA ASN A 25 -22.83 -29.66 48.47
C ASN A 25 -21.68 -30.00 49.42
N LEU A 26 -22.00 -30.23 50.69
CA LEU A 26 -21.07 -30.77 51.68
C LEU A 26 -21.23 -32.29 51.73
N VAL A 27 -20.25 -33.01 51.19
CA VAL A 27 -20.16 -34.48 51.29
C VAL A 27 -19.32 -34.80 52.53
N TYR A 28 -19.88 -35.53 53.48
CA TYR A 28 -19.18 -36.01 54.68
C TYR A 28 -18.80 -37.48 54.48
N SER A 29 -17.51 -37.80 54.61
CA SER A 29 -16.99 -39.17 54.62
C SER A 29 -16.05 -39.29 55.81
N ASP A 30 -16.25 -40.31 56.66
CA ASP A 30 -15.62 -40.43 57.98
C ASP A 30 -14.09 -40.61 57.95
N ASP A 31 -13.48 -40.87 56.79
CA ASP A 31 -12.04 -41.15 56.72
C ASP A 31 -11.15 -40.08 56.07
N PHE A 32 -11.68 -39.06 55.36
CA PHE A 32 -10.86 -37.97 54.81
C PHE A 32 -11.73 -36.73 54.51
N MET A 33 -11.38 -35.55 55.08
CA MET A 33 -12.01 -34.28 54.71
C MET A 33 -11.47 -33.77 53.37
N GLN A 34 -12.18 -34.05 52.27
CA GLN A 34 -11.98 -33.35 51.01
C GLN A 34 -12.93 -32.15 50.92
N PHE A 35 -12.38 -30.94 51.00
CA PHE A 35 -13.12 -29.72 50.68
C PHE A 35 -13.15 -29.53 49.17
N ARG A 36 -14.28 -29.84 48.54
CA ARG A 36 -14.58 -29.37 47.17
C ARG A 36 -15.37 -28.08 47.27
N ILE A 37 -14.78 -26.99 46.77
CA ILE A 37 -15.51 -25.77 46.45
C ILE A 37 -15.64 -25.78 44.92
N ASP A 38 -16.82 -26.12 44.41
CA ASP A 38 -17.11 -26.01 42.98
C ASP A 38 -17.26 -24.52 42.64
N VAL A 39 -16.15 -23.89 42.28
CA VAL A 39 -16.14 -22.62 41.56
C VAL A 39 -16.09 -22.98 40.08
N GLY A 40 -16.98 -22.41 39.27
CA GLY A 40 -17.31 -22.86 37.91
C GLY A 40 -16.14 -23.27 37.00
N GLU A 41 -16.46 -24.22 36.12
CA GLU A 41 -15.67 -24.86 35.05
C GLU A 41 -14.17 -24.47 34.94
N ASN A 42 -13.32 -25.45 35.28
CA ASN A 42 -11.92 -25.60 34.87
C ASN A 42 -10.85 -24.69 35.51
N GLN A 43 -10.94 -24.41 36.82
CA GLN A 43 -9.76 -24.02 37.59
C GLN A 43 -9.48 -25.04 38.70
N ARG A 44 -8.43 -25.85 38.49
CA ARG A 44 -7.88 -26.78 39.49
C ARG A 44 -6.80 -26.02 40.26
N PHE A 45 -7.13 -25.52 41.44
CA PHE A 45 -6.14 -24.92 42.33
C PHE A 45 -5.39 -26.06 43.05
N GLU A 46 -4.15 -26.31 42.65
CA GLU A 46 -3.20 -27.08 43.47
C GLU A 46 -2.77 -26.17 44.62
N TYR A 47 -3.43 -26.30 45.77
CA TYR A 47 -2.98 -25.65 46.99
C TYR A 47 -1.68 -26.33 47.43
N GLU A 48 -0.60 -25.55 47.55
CA GLU A 48 0.70 -25.99 48.05
C GLU A 48 0.55 -26.64 49.44
N GLU A 49 1.38 -27.65 49.71
CA GLU A 49 1.33 -28.56 50.88
C GLU A 49 1.21 -27.86 52.25
N GLU A 50 1.57 -26.58 52.34
CA GLU A 50 1.44 -25.76 53.56
C GLU A 50 -0.01 -25.59 54.02
N PHE A 51 -0.98 -25.54 53.10
CA PHE A 51 -2.40 -25.36 53.46
C PHE A 51 -3.01 -26.65 54.03
N ILE A 52 -2.54 -27.81 53.55
CA ILE A 52 -2.96 -29.13 54.06
C ILE A 52 -2.36 -29.36 55.45
N SER A 53 -1.11 -28.94 55.67
CA SER A 53 -0.45 -29.03 56.99
C SER A 53 -1.17 -28.18 58.04
N ALA A 54 -1.62 -26.96 57.70
CA ALA A 54 -2.40 -26.12 58.61
C ALA A 54 -3.79 -26.71 58.95
N ALA A 55 -4.43 -27.41 58.01
CA ALA A 55 -5.71 -28.10 58.25
C ALA A 55 -5.54 -29.37 59.12
N HIS A 56 -4.40 -30.07 58.97
CA HIS A 56 -4.04 -31.22 59.81
C HIS A 56 -3.66 -30.81 61.24
N GLU A 57 -2.98 -29.67 61.44
CA GLU A 57 -2.73 -29.12 62.79
C GLU A 57 -4.03 -28.63 63.47
N ALA A 58 -4.98 -28.09 62.70
CA ALA A 58 -6.26 -27.63 63.24
C ALA A 58 -7.18 -28.80 63.69
N THR A 59 -7.07 -29.96 63.04
CA THR A 59 -7.81 -31.18 63.42
C THR A 59 -7.18 -31.89 64.62
N ALA A 60 -5.86 -31.78 64.81
CA ALA A 60 -5.17 -32.28 65.99
C ALA A 60 -5.50 -31.51 67.30
N TYR A 61 -6.05 -30.30 67.21
CA TYR A 61 -6.45 -29.46 68.35
C TYR A 61 -7.98 -29.35 68.55
N ALA A 62 -8.75 -30.28 68.00
CA ALA A 62 -10.22 -30.25 68.05
C ALA A 62 -10.80 -31.04 69.24
N ASN A 63 -10.71 -30.49 70.45
CA ASN A 63 -11.69 -30.76 71.51
C ASN A 63 -12.41 -29.49 72.01
N GLY A 64 -12.28 -28.36 71.30
CA GLY A 64 -12.97 -27.11 71.64
C GLY A 64 -13.59 -26.43 70.41
N ARG A 65 -14.90 -26.13 70.45
CA ARG A 65 -15.63 -25.39 69.40
C ARG A 65 -14.94 -24.09 68.95
N ASP A 66 -14.13 -23.48 69.81
CA ASP A 66 -13.44 -22.21 69.57
C ASP A 66 -12.28 -22.33 68.54
N ALA A 67 -11.56 -23.45 68.50
CA ALA A 67 -10.43 -23.65 67.59
C ALA A 67 -10.88 -23.73 66.12
N LYS A 68 -11.98 -24.45 65.87
CA LYS A 68 -12.60 -24.57 64.54
C LYS A 68 -13.10 -23.22 64.01
N VAL A 69 -13.69 -22.41 64.90
CA VAL A 69 -14.17 -21.07 64.54
C VAL A 69 -13.00 -20.16 64.15
N ARG A 70 -11.90 -20.15 64.91
CA ARG A 70 -10.69 -19.37 64.58
C ARG A 70 -10.04 -19.81 63.26
N PHE A 71 -9.99 -21.11 62.99
CA PHE A 71 -9.49 -21.64 61.72
C PHE A 71 -10.34 -21.14 60.54
N MET A 72 -11.68 -21.26 60.62
CA MET A 72 -12.58 -20.76 59.58
C MET A 72 -12.47 -19.25 59.36
N PHE A 73 -12.27 -18.46 60.42
CA PHE A 73 -12.03 -17.02 60.30
C PHE A 73 -10.71 -16.70 59.57
N ARG A 74 -9.63 -17.46 59.82
CA ARG A 74 -8.35 -17.30 59.12
C ARG A 74 -8.46 -17.67 57.65
N VAL A 75 -9.13 -18.79 57.34
CA VAL A 75 -9.38 -19.21 55.96
C VAL A 75 -10.21 -18.16 55.21
N ARG A 76 -11.28 -17.66 55.84
CA ARG A 76 -12.10 -16.59 55.24
C ARG A 76 -11.33 -15.28 55.05
N ALA A 77 -10.46 -14.93 55.99
CA ALA A 77 -9.60 -13.76 55.87
C ALA A 77 -8.55 -13.91 54.75
N ALA A 78 -7.96 -15.10 54.60
CA ALA A 78 -7.04 -15.39 53.51
C ALA A 78 -7.73 -15.33 52.14
N MET A 79 -8.92 -15.95 52.01
CA MET A 79 -9.71 -15.89 50.78
C MET A 79 -10.17 -14.47 50.44
N ALA A 80 -10.53 -13.65 51.45
CA ALA A 80 -10.89 -12.25 51.23
C ALA A 80 -9.68 -11.45 50.73
N ALA A 81 -8.49 -11.65 51.31
CA ALA A 81 -7.27 -10.99 50.86
C ALA A 81 -6.87 -11.41 49.44
N GLU A 82 -7.06 -12.69 49.07
CA GLU A 82 -6.85 -13.16 47.70
C GLU A 82 -7.85 -12.55 46.72
N LEU A 83 -9.14 -12.47 47.09
CA LEU A 83 -10.17 -11.84 46.26
C LEU A 83 -9.88 -10.35 46.03
N ASP A 84 -9.46 -9.63 47.07
CA ASP A 84 -9.07 -8.22 46.96
C ASP A 84 -7.83 -8.06 46.06
N ALA A 85 -6.81 -8.92 46.21
CA ALA A 85 -5.62 -8.90 45.36
C ALA A 85 -5.93 -9.22 43.88
N MET A 86 -6.87 -10.13 43.63
CA MET A 86 -7.34 -10.45 42.27
C MET A 86 -8.13 -9.29 41.66
N ALA A 87 -8.94 -8.57 42.46
CA ALA A 87 -9.66 -7.39 42.01
C ALA A 87 -8.70 -6.25 41.65
N ASP A 88 -7.68 -6.00 42.47
CA ASP A 88 -6.65 -5.00 42.19
C ASP A 88 -5.85 -5.35 40.92
N ALA A 89 -5.48 -6.62 40.74
CA ALA A 89 -4.79 -7.08 39.54
C ALA A 89 -5.64 -6.93 38.26
N GLN A 90 -6.97 -7.12 38.36
CA GLN A 90 -7.87 -6.89 37.23
C GLN A 90 -7.97 -5.40 36.86
N ILE A 91 -8.02 -4.52 37.86
CA ILE A 91 -8.06 -3.07 37.63
C ILE A 91 -6.78 -2.60 36.92
N GLU A 92 -5.61 -3.05 37.39
CA GLU A 92 -4.31 -2.71 36.78
C GLU A 92 -4.20 -3.23 35.33
N ALA A 93 -4.66 -4.47 35.09
CA ALA A 93 -4.65 -5.04 33.74
C ALA A 93 -5.56 -4.26 32.77
N GLU A 94 -6.72 -3.78 33.22
CA GLU A 94 -7.62 -2.98 32.39
C GLU A 94 -7.03 -1.58 32.11
N GLU A 95 -6.34 -0.98 33.07
CA GLU A 95 -5.67 0.31 32.89
C GLU A 95 -4.54 0.22 31.86
N ILE A 96 -3.69 -0.80 31.95
CA ILE A 96 -2.63 -1.08 30.96
C ILE A 96 -3.23 -1.32 29.57
N ALA A 97 -4.35 -2.03 29.48
CA ALA A 97 -5.03 -2.27 28.20
C ALA A 97 -5.58 -0.97 27.60
N ARG A 98 -6.15 -0.07 28.41
CA ARG A 98 -6.65 1.24 27.97
C ARG A 98 -5.53 2.16 27.49
N GLU A 99 -4.39 2.20 28.17
CA GLU A 99 -3.24 2.99 27.74
C GLU A 99 -2.66 2.50 26.40
N ARG A 100 -2.50 1.19 26.24
CA ARG A 100 -2.04 0.60 24.97
C ARG A 100 -2.99 0.91 23.81
N ALA A 101 -4.30 0.86 24.06
CA ALA A 101 -5.29 1.21 23.04
C ALA A 101 -5.23 2.69 22.65
N LYS A 102 -5.03 3.61 23.60
CA LYS A 102 -4.86 5.04 23.30
C LYS A 102 -3.59 5.31 22.49
N ASN A 103 -2.46 4.75 22.92
CA ASN A 103 -1.19 4.95 22.22
C ASN A 103 -1.21 4.40 20.79
N GLY A 104 -1.87 3.25 20.56
CA GLY A 104 -2.02 2.70 19.21
C GLY A 104 -2.84 3.59 18.27
N VAL A 105 -3.90 4.25 18.77
CA VAL A 105 -4.72 5.18 17.98
C VAL A 105 -3.93 6.44 17.60
N ASP A 106 -3.09 6.94 18.51
CA ASP A 106 -2.27 8.13 18.24
C ASP A 106 -1.13 7.84 17.23
N GLU A 107 -0.54 6.64 17.28
CA GLU A 107 0.47 6.19 16.29
C GLU A 107 -0.12 6.02 14.88
N ASP A 108 -1.30 5.38 14.77
CA ASP A 108 -1.99 5.21 13.50
C ASP A 108 -2.41 6.57 12.90
N ALA A 109 -2.90 7.50 13.72
CA ALA A 109 -3.26 8.84 13.28
C ALA A 109 -2.05 9.64 12.77
N GLN A 110 -0.90 9.53 13.44
CA GLN A 110 0.34 10.18 13.00
C GLN A 110 0.83 9.63 11.66
N LYS A 111 0.78 8.30 11.49
CA LYS A 111 1.20 7.65 10.25
C LYS A 111 0.32 8.04 9.07
N ILE A 112 -1.00 8.11 9.26
CA ILE A 112 -1.94 8.56 8.22
C ILE A 112 -1.64 10.01 7.81
N GLU A 113 -1.38 10.90 8.76
CA GLU A 113 -1.08 12.31 8.46
C GLU A 113 0.28 12.48 7.77
N GLU A 114 1.29 11.67 8.12
CA GLU A 114 2.58 11.66 7.45
C GLU A 114 2.46 11.16 6.00
N GLU A 115 1.72 10.07 5.78
CA GLU A 115 1.44 9.55 4.44
C GLU A 115 0.69 10.58 3.58
N ARG A 116 -0.31 11.26 4.15
CA ARG A 116 -1.05 12.34 3.46
C ARG A 116 -0.13 13.49 3.05
N LYS A 117 0.76 13.94 3.93
CA LYS A 117 1.74 14.99 3.64
C LYS A 117 2.72 14.57 2.55
N LYS A 118 3.15 13.30 2.57
CA LYS A 118 4.05 12.74 1.56
C LYS A 118 3.37 12.68 0.18
N GLU A 119 2.13 12.21 0.12
CA GLU A 119 1.33 12.17 -1.11
C GLU A 119 1.10 13.58 -1.66
N GLU A 120 0.77 14.55 -0.80
CA GLU A 120 0.60 15.94 -1.20
C GLU A 120 1.91 16.54 -1.76
N ALA A 121 3.05 16.29 -1.10
CA ALA A 121 4.35 16.74 -1.59
C ALA A 121 4.72 16.11 -2.94
N GLU A 122 4.44 14.82 -3.14
CA GLU A 122 4.66 14.14 -4.42
C GLU A 122 3.76 14.69 -5.52
N ALA A 123 2.48 14.94 -5.23
CA ALA A 123 1.55 15.55 -6.16
C ALA A 123 2.00 16.96 -6.58
N GLN A 124 2.47 17.77 -5.62
CA GLN A 124 3.01 19.10 -5.90
C GLN A 124 4.29 19.04 -6.75
N HIS A 125 5.22 18.13 -6.44
CA HIS A 125 6.42 17.93 -7.22
C HIS A 125 6.09 17.51 -8.67
N ASN A 126 5.20 16.53 -8.84
CA ASN A 126 4.79 16.06 -10.16
C ASN A 126 4.07 17.15 -10.96
N ALA A 127 3.25 17.98 -10.30
CA ALA A 127 2.62 19.13 -10.93
C ALA A 127 3.65 20.15 -11.43
N GLN A 128 4.67 20.46 -10.62
CA GLN A 128 5.75 21.37 -11.03
C GLN A 128 6.58 20.82 -12.20
N VAL A 129 6.90 19.52 -12.20
CA VAL A 129 7.61 18.88 -13.32
C VAL A 129 6.81 19.00 -14.60
N ARG A 130 5.51 18.64 -14.57
CA ARG A 130 4.62 18.76 -15.75
C ARG A 130 4.51 20.19 -16.25
N ALA A 131 4.41 21.17 -15.34
CA ALA A 131 4.37 22.59 -15.72
C ALA A 131 5.66 23.01 -16.44
N ARG A 132 6.83 22.66 -15.90
CA ARG A 132 8.13 22.95 -16.53
C ARG A 132 8.31 22.26 -17.88
N GLU A 133 7.88 21.02 -18.02
CA GLU A 133 7.93 20.29 -19.29
C GLU A 133 7.02 20.94 -20.34
N LYS A 134 5.81 21.36 -19.93
CA LYS A 134 4.89 22.09 -20.79
C LYS A 134 5.51 23.40 -21.28
N GLU A 135 6.05 24.22 -20.38
CA GLU A 135 6.71 25.48 -20.73
C GLU A 135 7.89 25.26 -21.70
N LYS A 136 8.73 24.25 -21.46
CA LYS A 136 9.83 23.89 -22.38
C LYS A 136 9.31 23.48 -23.75
N SER A 137 8.23 22.69 -23.80
CA SER A 137 7.63 22.24 -25.06
C SER A 137 7.03 23.40 -25.85
N GLU A 138 6.38 24.35 -25.18
CA GLU A 138 5.81 25.56 -25.79
C GLU A 138 6.89 26.52 -26.28
N ALA A 139 7.96 26.72 -25.50
CA ALA A 139 9.10 27.52 -25.91
C ALA A 139 9.76 26.93 -27.17
N LYS A 140 9.98 25.61 -27.20
CA LYS A 140 10.52 24.91 -28.37
C LYS A 140 9.59 25.01 -29.58
N ALA A 141 8.28 24.91 -29.37
CA ALA A 141 7.30 25.07 -30.46
C ALA A 141 7.32 26.49 -31.05
N LYS A 142 7.45 27.53 -30.21
CA LYS A 142 7.58 28.93 -30.64
C LYS A 142 8.88 29.17 -31.40
N GLU A 143 9.99 28.65 -30.90
CA GLU A 143 11.29 28.72 -31.58
C GLU A 143 11.22 28.08 -32.97
N LEU A 144 10.59 26.89 -33.04
CA LEU A 144 10.43 26.18 -34.30
C LEU A 144 9.53 26.92 -35.29
N ALA A 145 8.42 27.49 -34.83
CA ALA A 145 7.54 28.30 -35.67
C ALA A 145 8.27 29.52 -36.26
N LYS A 146 9.12 30.19 -35.47
CA LYS A 146 9.95 31.30 -35.94
C LYS A 146 10.99 30.85 -36.97
N ALA A 147 11.58 29.68 -36.78
CA ALA A 147 12.52 29.09 -37.74
C ALA A 147 11.83 28.77 -39.08
N ASP A 148 10.61 28.23 -39.04
CA ASP A 148 9.80 27.96 -40.23
C ASP A 148 9.46 29.26 -40.97
N GLU A 149 9.04 30.31 -40.25
CA GLU A 149 8.76 31.62 -40.84
C GLU A 149 9.99 32.23 -41.52
N ASN A 150 11.14 32.19 -40.84
CA ASN A 150 12.41 32.65 -41.40
C ASN A 150 12.78 31.87 -42.67
N PHE A 151 12.55 30.56 -42.69
CA PHE A 151 12.78 29.74 -43.88
C PHE A 151 11.90 30.16 -45.06
N HIS A 152 10.60 30.40 -44.82
CA HIS A 152 9.69 30.88 -45.87
C HIS A 152 10.10 32.25 -46.41
N LEU A 153 10.58 33.14 -45.55
CA LEU A 153 11.13 34.44 -45.97
C LEU A 153 12.41 34.27 -46.81
N SER A 154 13.33 33.39 -46.40
CA SER A 154 14.53 33.08 -47.17
C SER A 154 14.20 32.46 -48.52
N CYS A 155 13.20 31.58 -48.59
CA CYS A 155 12.72 31.04 -49.86
C CYS A 155 12.21 32.15 -50.77
N LYS A 156 11.42 33.10 -50.25
CA LYS A 156 10.91 34.20 -51.05
C LYS A 156 12.05 35.02 -51.68
N LYS A 157 13.04 35.42 -50.89
CA LYS A 157 14.21 36.17 -51.39
C LYS A 157 15.04 35.38 -52.40
N PHE A 158 15.29 34.11 -52.09
CA PHE A 158 16.02 33.21 -52.98
C PHE A 158 15.33 33.06 -54.35
N PHE A 159 14.01 32.91 -54.37
CA PHE A 159 13.27 32.79 -55.64
C PHE A 159 13.10 34.12 -56.38
N ASP A 160 13.18 35.26 -55.68
CA ASP A 160 13.24 36.58 -56.32
C ASP A 160 14.59 36.78 -57.06
N ASN A 161 15.67 36.13 -56.60
CA ASN A 161 16.98 36.17 -57.27
C ASN A 161 17.82 34.90 -57.07
N THR A 162 17.49 33.85 -57.82
CA THR A 162 18.05 32.49 -57.67
C THR A 162 19.55 32.36 -58.00
N LYS A 163 20.18 33.39 -58.57
CA LYS A 163 21.59 33.38 -58.99
C LYS A 163 22.55 34.04 -58.00
N LYS A 164 22.05 34.84 -57.05
CA LYS A 164 22.89 35.67 -56.16
C LYS A 164 22.84 35.27 -54.68
N GLU A 165 21.87 34.46 -54.28
CA GLU A 165 21.66 34.14 -52.86
C GLU A 165 21.91 32.66 -52.54
N ASP A 166 22.30 32.43 -51.29
CA ASP A 166 22.47 31.08 -50.73
C ASP A 166 21.15 30.31 -50.76
N PHE A 167 21.22 29.02 -51.06
CA PHE A 167 20.05 28.15 -51.06
C PHE A 167 19.40 28.13 -49.66
N PRO A 168 18.08 28.32 -49.53
CA PRO A 168 17.42 28.33 -48.24
C PRO A 168 17.40 26.91 -47.68
N ILE A 169 18.08 26.69 -46.56
CA ILE A 169 18.15 25.39 -45.90
C ILE A 169 17.00 25.26 -44.90
N PRO A 170 16.16 24.21 -44.99
CA PRO A 170 15.10 23.97 -44.01
C PRO A 170 15.64 23.85 -42.58
N PRO A 171 14.91 24.36 -41.56
CA PRO A 171 15.34 24.23 -40.18
C PRO A 171 15.33 22.75 -39.78
N ARG A 172 16.44 22.30 -39.18
CA ARG A 172 16.61 20.90 -38.78
C ARG A 172 15.74 20.57 -37.57
N THR A 173 14.70 19.75 -37.77
CA THR A 173 13.87 19.21 -36.69
C THR A 173 14.37 17.85 -36.21
N GLY A 174 15.59 17.82 -35.66
CA GLY A 174 16.14 16.64 -35.00
C GLY A 174 16.79 15.61 -35.94
N MET A 175 17.81 14.92 -35.43
CA MET A 175 18.65 14.00 -36.20
C MET A 175 18.00 12.66 -36.51
N SER A 176 16.83 12.33 -35.97
CA SER A 176 16.13 11.06 -36.24
C SER A 176 14.63 11.26 -36.31
N CYS A 177 14.04 10.95 -37.47
CA CYS A 177 12.60 10.86 -37.63
C CYS A 177 12.17 9.43 -37.27
N PRO A 178 11.36 9.22 -36.21
CA PRO A 178 11.00 7.88 -35.75
C PRO A 178 9.91 7.21 -36.60
N ARG A 179 9.42 7.87 -37.66
CA ARG A 179 8.29 7.39 -38.46
C ARG A 179 8.73 6.29 -39.43
N LYS A 180 7.95 5.21 -39.54
CA LYS A 180 8.17 4.14 -40.52
C LYS A 180 8.04 4.70 -41.94
N GLY A 181 8.85 4.21 -42.88
CA GLY A 181 8.86 4.68 -44.27
C GLY A 181 9.49 6.07 -44.46
N CYS A 182 10.24 6.57 -43.49
CA CYS A 182 10.90 7.86 -43.57
C CYS A 182 11.98 7.90 -44.67
N VAL A 183 11.73 8.66 -45.73
CA VAL A 183 12.76 9.07 -46.71
C VAL A 183 13.47 10.34 -46.22
N ARG A 184 14.80 10.29 -46.13
CA ARG A 184 15.68 11.40 -45.72
C ARG A 184 16.54 11.85 -46.88
N GLY A 185 16.67 13.17 -47.04
CA GLY A 185 17.67 13.80 -47.87
C GLY A 185 19.04 13.82 -47.17
N ASN A 186 20.09 13.53 -47.92
CA ASN A 186 21.47 13.54 -47.43
C ASN A 186 22.03 14.96 -47.35
N ASP A 187 21.73 15.81 -48.34
CA ASP A 187 22.37 17.12 -48.50
C ASP A 187 21.69 18.19 -47.63
N LEU A 188 20.35 18.24 -47.64
CA LEU A 188 19.54 19.12 -46.80
C LEU A 188 19.44 18.59 -45.35
N ASN A 189 19.75 17.31 -45.14
CA ASN A 189 19.68 16.62 -43.86
C ASN A 189 18.31 16.76 -43.16
N VAL A 190 17.24 16.68 -43.95
CA VAL A 190 15.84 16.68 -43.50
C VAL A 190 15.07 15.54 -44.14
N CYS A 191 13.97 15.12 -43.53
CA CYS A 191 13.11 14.09 -44.10
C CYS A 191 11.83 14.65 -44.72
N HIS A 192 11.14 13.84 -45.52
CA HIS A 192 9.89 14.26 -46.14
C HIS A 192 8.82 14.66 -45.12
N HIS A 193 8.84 14.13 -43.89
CA HIS A 193 7.93 14.55 -42.82
C HIS A 193 8.23 15.97 -42.31
N ASP A 194 9.51 16.37 -42.26
CA ASP A 194 9.91 17.73 -41.90
C ASP A 194 9.44 18.71 -42.97
N ILE A 195 9.62 18.33 -44.25
CA ILE A 195 9.13 19.09 -45.40
C ILE A 195 7.59 19.20 -45.37
N GLN A 196 6.88 18.10 -45.11
CA GLN A 196 5.42 18.10 -45.00
C GLN A 196 4.94 19.03 -43.87
N ARG A 197 5.65 19.06 -42.74
CA ARG A 197 5.35 19.96 -41.62
C ARG A 197 5.59 21.42 -42.02
N LEU A 198 6.70 21.70 -42.69
CA LEU A 198 7.14 23.04 -43.08
C LEU A 198 6.21 23.68 -44.12
N PHE A 199 5.71 22.87 -45.08
CA PHE A 199 4.77 23.29 -46.12
C PHE A 199 3.31 22.97 -45.77
N LYS A 200 2.98 22.73 -44.50
CA LYS A 200 1.62 22.41 -44.07
C LYS A 200 0.67 23.56 -44.44
N GLY A 201 -0.40 23.22 -45.18
CA GLY A 201 -1.39 24.19 -45.65
C GLY A 201 -0.98 24.96 -46.91
N GLN A 202 0.18 24.68 -47.50
CA GLN A 202 0.57 25.22 -48.80
C GLN A 202 0.24 24.23 -49.93
N ASP A 203 0.17 24.75 -51.16
CA ASP A 203 -0.01 23.95 -52.36
C ASP A 203 1.31 23.24 -52.73
N LEU A 204 1.41 21.97 -52.30
CA LEU A 204 2.59 21.13 -52.53
C LEU A 204 2.87 20.91 -54.03
N LEU A 205 1.85 20.90 -54.89
CA LEU A 205 2.06 20.75 -56.34
C LEU A 205 2.77 21.97 -56.90
N ARG A 206 2.36 23.18 -56.46
CA ARG A 206 3.02 24.42 -56.84
C ARG A 206 4.44 24.48 -56.29
N GLU A 207 4.65 24.14 -55.03
CA GLU A 207 5.99 24.11 -54.44
C GLU A 207 6.91 23.11 -55.16
N ARG A 208 6.43 21.89 -55.46
CA ARG A 208 7.18 20.91 -56.25
C ARG A 208 7.67 21.51 -57.57
N LEU A 209 6.83 22.23 -58.30
CA LEU A 209 7.23 22.87 -59.56
C LEU A 209 8.23 24.02 -59.37
N ARG A 210 8.19 24.73 -58.25
CA ARG A 210 9.18 25.77 -57.92
C ARG A 210 10.57 25.18 -57.70
N TRP A 211 10.64 24.01 -57.07
CA TRP A 211 11.89 23.29 -56.76
C TRP A 211 12.39 22.39 -57.90
N HIS A 212 11.79 22.44 -59.09
CA HIS A 212 12.21 21.58 -60.20
C HIS A 212 13.68 21.83 -60.59
N PRO A 213 14.53 20.79 -60.70
CA PRO A 213 15.97 20.95 -60.94
C PRO A 213 16.30 21.71 -62.24
N ASP A 214 15.47 21.61 -63.28
CA ASP A 214 15.63 22.34 -64.54
C ASP A 214 15.53 23.87 -64.41
N ARG A 215 14.99 24.38 -63.30
CA ARG A 215 14.95 25.83 -63.03
C ARG A 215 16.30 26.38 -62.54
N PHE A 216 17.23 25.50 -62.21
CA PHE A 216 18.54 25.83 -61.70
C PHE A 216 19.61 25.58 -62.77
N GLN A 217 20.72 26.30 -62.69
CA GLN A 217 21.82 26.12 -63.63
C GLN A 217 22.42 24.71 -63.46
N SER A 218 22.59 24.01 -64.58
CA SER A 218 23.10 22.64 -64.58
C SER A 218 24.48 22.51 -63.94
N GLY A 219 24.67 21.47 -63.12
CA GLY A 219 25.93 21.17 -62.44
C GLY A 219 26.27 22.09 -61.27
N THR A 220 25.32 22.90 -60.80
CA THR A 220 25.51 23.73 -59.60
C THR A 220 25.03 22.99 -58.35
N HIS A 221 25.64 23.32 -57.20
CA HIS A 221 25.21 22.79 -55.91
C HIS A 221 23.72 23.07 -55.62
N ASN A 222 23.23 24.25 -56.02
CA ASN A 222 21.81 24.60 -55.89
C ASN A 222 20.89 23.65 -56.68
N GLN A 223 21.34 23.12 -57.81
CA GLN A 223 20.57 22.13 -58.57
C GLN A 223 20.47 20.80 -57.81
N GLU A 224 21.54 20.36 -57.14
CA GLU A 224 21.55 19.14 -56.33
C GLU A 224 20.61 19.27 -55.13
N LEU A 225 20.71 20.39 -54.39
CA LEU A 225 19.81 20.70 -53.28
C LEU A 225 18.35 20.81 -53.72
N ALA A 226 18.09 21.44 -54.87
CA ALA A 226 16.74 21.53 -55.44
C ALA A 226 16.21 20.16 -55.86
N LYS A 227 17.05 19.30 -56.46
CA LYS A 227 16.70 17.93 -56.83
C LYS A 227 16.30 17.12 -55.60
N GLU A 228 17.04 17.24 -54.50
CA GLU A 228 16.69 16.57 -53.25
C GLU A 228 15.37 17.08 -52.67
N MET A 229 15.18 18.40 -52.59
CA MET A 229 13.91 19.01 -52.16
C MET A 229 12.73 18.52 -53.03
N PHE A 230 12.92 18.46 -54.34
CA PHE A 230 11.94 17.97 -55.29
C PHE A 230 11.56 16.51 -55.05
N GLN A 231 12.54 15.64 -54.80
CA GLN A 231 12.30 14.23 -54.47
C GLN A 231 11.53 14.08 -53.15
N LEU A 232 11.90 14.84 -52.11
CA LEU A 232 11.17 14.83 -50.84
C LEU A 232 9.72 15.29 -51.01
N LEU A 233 9.47 16.33 -51.81
CA LEU A 233 8.11 16.77 -52.15
C LEU A 233 7.33 15.74 -52.97
N GLN A 234 8.00 15.03 -53.90
CA GLN A 234 7.38 13.96 -54.66
C GLN A 234 6.89 12.82 -53.77
N VAL A 235 7.65 12.44 -52.73
CA VAL A 235 7.23 11.40 -51.76
C VAL A 235 5.98 11.81 -50.98
N ILE A 236 5.77 13.11 -50.74
CA ILE A 236 4.59 13.61 -50.00
C ILE A 236 3.35 13.65 -50.90
N ILE A 237 3.54 13.94 -52.19
CA ILE A 237 2.45 14.12 -53.16
C ILE A 237 2.03 12.81 -53.82
N GLY A 238 3.00 11.94 -54.11
CA GLY A 238 2.81 10.65 -54.77
C GLY A 238 2.13 9.63 -53.89
#